data_AF-A0A101EAP3-F1
#
_entry.id   AF-A0A101EAP3-F1
#
_cell.length_a   1.000
_cell.length_b   1.000
_cell.length_c   1.000
_cell.angle_alpha   90.00
_cell.angle_beta   90.00
_cell.angle_gamma   90.00
#
_symmetry.space_group_name_H-M   'P 1'
#
loop_
_entity.id
_entity.type
_entity.pdbx_description
1 polymer ?
#
loop_
_entity_poly.entity_id
_entity_poly.type
_entity_poly.pdbx_seq_one_letter_code
_entity_poly.pdbx_strand_id
1 'polypeptide(L)'
;LAGIYSMYGLSDRSGLIRGGAYVSLANVAVIIIIGLLNDTALTTVFAGAGMGVLNGFLSSVLAVGLLPYLEAAFGITSSVRLLELANPGQPLLKRLLTEAPGTYHHSILVGNLAEAAAEAVQADPLLVRVGAYYHDIGKLKRPYFFIENQIARENPHDKIAPSLSTLIITSHVKDGLELAREYKLPPEIQGIIEQHHGTSLVAYFYQKALESERSELVTEAEFRYDSKKPQSKEAALVMLADGVEAAIRSLQKPTPGRLESLTRKIIKEKLQDGQLDECDLTFKDLNRIAAAFVRVLGGIFHSRIEYPEPALISELERRRSRGAVANQ
;
A
#
# COMPACT_ATOMS: atom_id res chain seq x y z
N LEU A 1 -15.16 -32.44 -1.96
CA LEU A 1 -14.03 -32.82 -1.09
C LEU A 1 -12.68 -32.67 -1.79
N ALA A 2 -12.44 -33.31 -2.94
CA ALA A 2 -11.17 -33.15 -3.70
C ALA A 2 -10.85 -31.68 -4.05
N GLY A 3 -11.84 -30.92 -4.54
CA GLY A 3 -11.66 -29.49 -4.80
C GLY A 3 -11.29 -28.68 -3.55
N ILE A 4 -11.98 -28.91 -2.43
CA ILE A 4 -11.71 -28.23 -1.15
C ILE A 4 -10.29 -28.53 -0.65
N TYR A 5 -9.87 -29.80 -0.69
CA TYR A 5 -8.51 -30.20 -0.28
C TYR A 5 -7.43 -29.60 -1.19
N SER A 6 -7.68 -29.56 -2.50
CA SER A 6 -6.72 -29.01 -3.47
C SER A 6 -6.51 -27.49 -3.36
N MET A 7 -7.45 -26.79 -2.73
CA MET A 7 -7.40 -25.34 -2.54
C MET A 7 -6.75 -24.93 -1.22
N TYR A 8 -6.38 -25.88 -0.35
CA TYR A 8 -5.75 -25.59 0.94
C TYR A 8 -4.34 -24.99 0.70
N GLY A 9 -4.19 -23.68 0.93
CA GLY A 9 -2.92 -22.97 0.81
C GLY A 9 -2.65 -22.29 -0.54
N LEU A 10 -3.65 -22.14 -1.43
CA LEU A 10 -3.50 -21.46 -2.72
C LEU A 10 -4.32 -20.15 -2.77
N SER A 11 -3.62 -19.02 -2.88
CA SER A 11 -4.22 -17.68 -2.82
C SER A 11 -4.49 -17.05 -4.20
N ASP A 12 -4.31 -17.79 -5.31
CA ASP A 12 -4.38 -17.24 -6.67
C ASP A 12 -5.44 -17.91 -7.57
N ARG A 13 -5.83 -17.23 -8.65
CA ARG A 13 -6.78 -17.77 -9.66
C ARG A 13 -6.27 -19.07 -10.30
N SER A 14 -4.95 -19.28 -10.32
CA SER A 14 -4.37 -20.52 -10.84
C SER A 14 -4.69 -21.71 -9.93
N GLY A 15 -4.87 -21.50 -8.63
CA GLY A 15 -5.34 -22.51 -7.68
C GLY A 15 -6.74 -23.04 -8.00
N LEU A 16 -7.66 -22.20 -8.46
CA LEU A 16 -9.01 -22.62 -8.86
C LEU A 16 -9.00 -23.45 -10.15
N ILE A 17 -8.14 -23.10 -11.11
CA ILE A 17 -7.97 -23.87 -12.35
C ILE A 17 -7.33 -25.23 -12.05
N ARG A 18 -6.31 -25.27 -11.20
CA ARG A 18 -5.69 -26.52 -10.72
C ARG A 18 -6.70 -27.36 -9.94
N GLY A 19 -7.55 -26.73 -9.12
CA GLY A 19 -8.63 -27.40 -8.40
C GLY A 19 -9.60 -28.12 -9.34
N GLY A 20 -9.96 -27.51 -10.46
CA GLY A 20 -10.74 -28.16 -11.52
C GLY A 20 -10.04 -29.36 -12.12
N ALA A 21 -8.74 -29.25 -12.40
CA ALA A 21 -7.95 -30.37 -12.91
C ALA A 21 -7.91 -31.54 -11.90
N TYR A 22 -7.77 -31.26 -10.61
CA TYR A 22 -7.83 -32.29 -9.56
C TYR A 22 -9.21 -32.93 -9.45
N VAL A 23 -10.29 -32.14 -9.55
CA VAL A 23 -11.67 -32.67 -9.57
C VAL A 23 -11.89 -33.55 -10.81
N SER A 24 -11.43 -33.12 -11.99
CA SER A 24 -11.47 -33.92 -13.22
C SER A 24 -10.74 -35.24 -13.06
N LEU A 25 -9.51 -35.22 -12.53
CA LEU A 25 -8.70 -36.42 -12.34
C LEU A 25 -9.36 -37.38 -11.33
N ALA A 26 -9.87 -36.86 -10.22
CA ALA A 26 -10.57 -37.66 -9.21
C ALA A 26 -11.83 -38.30 -9.79
N ASN A 27 -12.64 -37.54 -10.54
CA ASN A 27 -13.85 -38.05 -11.19
C ASN A 27 -13.50 -39.17 -12.19
N VAL A 28 -12.51 -38.95 -13.06
CA VAL A 28 -12.06 -39.95 -14.03
C VAL A 28 -11.59 -41.22 -13.34
N ALA A 29 -10.77 -41.11 -12.30
CA ALA A 29 -10.28 -42.26 -11.55
C ALA A 29 -11.44 -43.07 -10.93
N VAL A 30 -12.40 -42.38 -10.29
CA VAL A 30 -13.59 -43.03 -9.70
C VAL A 30 -14.44 -43.72 -10.77
N ILE A 31 -14.69 -43.07 -11.90
CA ILE A 31 -15.48 -43.63 -13.01
C ILE A 31 -14.82 -44.88 -13.58
N ILE A 32 -13.49 -44.86 -13.78
CA ILE A 32 -12.75 -46.03 -14.26
C ILE A 32 -12.83 -47.17 -13.25
N ILE A 33 -12.58 -46.90 -11.96
CA ILE A 33 -12.61 -47.92 -10.91
C ILE A 33 -14.01 -48.57 -10.82
N ILE A 34 -15.06 -47.76 -10.76
CA ILE A 34 -16.44 -48.25 -10.67
C ILE A 34 -16.85 -48.98 -11.96
N GLY A 35 -16.43 -48.47 -13.12
CA GLY A 35 -16.72 -49.09 -14.41
C GLY A 35 -16.10 -50.48 -14.55
N LEU A 36 -14.85 -50.66 -14.10
CA LEU A 36 -14.17 -51.95 -14.08
C LEU A 36 -14.79 -52.91 -13.07
N LEU A 37 -15.14 -52.44 -11.86
CA LEU A 37 -15.75 -53.29 -10.83
C LEU A 37 -17.13 -53.83 -11.22
N ASN A 38 -17.87 -53.11 -12.05
CA ASN A 38 -19.22 -53.49 -12.49
C ASN A 38 -19.26 -54.10 -13.91
N ASP A 39 -18.10 -54.44 -14.49
CA ASP A 39 -18.00 -54.96 -15.87
C ASP A 39 -18.75 -54.10 -16.91
N THR A 40 -18.68 -52.77 -16.72
CA THR A 40 -19.38 -51.81 -17.57
C THR A 40 -18.70 -51.73 -18.94
N ALA A 41 -19.50 -51.64 -20.01
CA ALA A 41 -18.98 -51.52 -21.37
C ALA A 41 -17.95 -50.38 -21.49
N LEU A 42 -16.80 -50.66 -22.14
CA LEU A 42 -15.71 -49.70 -22.28
C LEU A 42 -16.16 -48.37 -22.92
N THR A 43 -17.09 -48.42 -23.87
CA THR A 43 -17.67 -47.22 -24.51
C THR A 43 -18.34 -46.30 -23.49
N THR A 44 -19.08 -46.87 -22.53
CA THR A 44 -19.72 -46.14 -21.44
C THR A 44 -18.70 -45.59 -20.44
N VAL A 45 -17.64 -46.34 -20.13
CA VAL A 45 -16.56 -45.88 -19.24
C VAL A 45 -15.81 -44.70 -19.86
N PHE A 46 -15.46 -44.76 -21.15
CA PHE A 46 -14.80 -43.66 -21.85
C PHE A 46 -15.70 -42.43 -21.98
N ALA A 47 -16.98 -42.61 -22.29
CA ALA A 47 -17.95 -41.51 -22.32
C ALA A 47 -18.09 -40.86 -20.92
N GLY A 48 -18.17 -41.67 -19.87
CA GLY A 48 -18.21 -41.21 -18.49
C GLY A 48 -16.94 -40.45 -18.09
N ALA A 49 -15.76 -40.96 -18.43
CA ALA A 49 -14.49 -40.28 -18.18
C ALA A 49 -14.45 -38.90 -18.88
N GLY A 50 -14.92 -38.82 -20.13
CA GLY A 50 -15.09 -37.55 -20.85
C GLY A 50 -16.01 -36.58 -20.12
N MET A 51 -17.16 -37.05 -19.62
CA MET A 51 -18.07 -36.24 -18.79
C MET A 51 -17.42 -35.83 -17.46
N GLY A 52 -16.58 -36.67 -16.86
CA GLY A 52 -15.84 -36.38 -15.63
C GLY A 52 -14.83 -35.24 -15.82
N VAL A 53 -14.11 -35.24 -16.94
CA VAL A 53 -13.22 -34.13 -17.33
C VAL A 53 -14.01 -32.86 -17.58
N LEU A 54 -15.11 -32.95 -18.33
CA LEU A 54 -15.98 -31.80 -18.62
C LEU A 54 -16.57 -31.21 -17.33
N ASN A 55 -16.95 -32.06 -16.38
CA ASN A 55 -17.48 -31.64 -15.09
C ASN A 55 -16.46 -30.82 -14.29
N GLY A 56 -15.21 -31.28 -14.15
CA GLY A 56 -14.20 -30.53 -13.41
C GLY A 56 -13.83 -29.21 -14.12
N PHE A 57 -13.78 -29.20 -15.46
CA PHE A 57 -13.59 -27.98 -16.23
C PHE A 57 -14.73 -26.97 -16.01
N LEU A 58 -15.99 -27.38 -16.19
CA LEU A 58 -17.16 -26.52 -15.98
C LEU A 58 -17.26 -26.03 -14.54
N SER A 59 -16.91 -26.88 -13.56
CA SER A 59 -16.89 -26.50 -12.15
C SER A 59 -15.90 -25.37 -11.88
N SER A 60 -14.70 -25.41 -12.46
CA SER A 60 -13.74 -24.30 -12.35
C SER A 60 -14.21 -23.02 -13.03
N VAL A 61 -14.82 -23.12 -14.21
CA VAL A 61 -15.37 -21.96 -14.92
C VAL A 61 -16.46 -21.30 -14.07
N LEU A 62 -17.38 -22.09 -13.52
CA LEU A 62 -18.44 -21.60 -12.64
C LEU A 62 -17.87 -21.01 -11.34
N ALA A 63 -16.88 -21.65 -10.71
CA ALA A 63 -16.25 -21.14 -9.51
C ALA A 63 -15.57 -19.79 -9.76
N VAL A 64 -14.76 -19.65 -10.82
CA VAL A 64 -14.10 -18.40 -11.18
C VAL A 64 -15.11 -17.31 -11.53
N GLY A 65 -16.21 -17.66 -12.20
CA GLY A 65 -17.27 -16.71 -12.56
C GLY A 65 -18.09 -16.24 -11.36
N LEU A 66 -18.37 -17.13 -10.39
CA LEU A 66 -19.24 -16.83 -9.25
C LEU A 66 -18.48 -16.19 -8.07
N LEU A 67 -17.17 -16.45 -7.96
CA LEU A 67 -16.35 -16.00 -6.84
C LEU A 67 -16.42 -14.48 -6.58
N PRO A 68 -16.35 -13.57 -7.56
CA PRO A 68 -16.44 -12.13 -7.30
C PRO A 68 -17.77 -11.73 -6.65
N TYR A 69 -18.87 -12.42 -7.01
CA TYR A 69 -20.19 -12.16 -6.43
C TYR A 69 -20.29 -12.68 -5.00
N LEU A 70 -19.69 -13.84 -4.72
CA LEU A 70 -19.62 -14.38 -3.35
C LEU A 70 -18.74 -13.52 -2.46
N GLU A 71 -17.56 -13.12 -2.94
CA GLU A 71 -16.64 -12.22 -2.21
C GLU A 71 -17.33 -10.90 -1.87
N ALA A 72 -18.05 -10.30 -2.83
CA ALA A 72 -18.82 -9.09 -2.59
C ALA A 72 -19.99 -9.29 -1.61
N ALA A 73 -20.68 -10.44 -1.66
CA ALA A 73 -21.79 -10.74 -0.77
C ALA A 73 -21.34 -11.01 0.68
N PHE A 74 -20.18 -11.63 0.86
CA PHE A 74 -19.64 -11.99 2.18
C PHE A 74 -18.58 -11.01 2.72
N GLY A 75 -18.20 -9.99 1.95
CA GLY A 75 -17.20 -9.00 2.35
C GLY A 75 -15.78 -9.57 2.50
N ILE A 76 -15.45 -10.61 1.73
CA ILE A 76 -14.15 -11.29 1.79
C ILE A 76 -13.16 -10.58 0.87
N THR A 77 -12.02 -10.17 1.43
CA THR A 77 -10.93 -9.55 0.65
C THR A 77 -10.03 -10.61 0.05
N SER A 78 -10.25 -10.91 -1.22
CA SER A 78 -9.37 -11.79 -2.00
C SER A 78 -8.24 -11.02 -2.68
N SER A 79 -7.17 -11.72 -3.06
CA SER A 79 -6.10 -11.15 -3.89
C SER A 79 -6.63 -10.63 -5.23
N VAL A 80 -7.69 -11.23 -5.77
CA VAL A 80 -8.34 -10.76 -7.00
C VAL A 80 -8.99 -9.40 -6.77
N ARG A 81 -9.77 -9.28 -5.69
CA ARG A 81 -10.42 -8.03 -5.33
C ARG A 81 -9.41 -6.91 -5.07
N LEU A 82 -8.30 -7.22 -4.39
CA LEU A 82 -7.21 -6.27 -4.18
C LEU A 82 -6.55 -5.83 -5.51
N LEU A 83 -6.30 -6.75 -6.44
CA LEU A 83 -5.77 -6.40 -7.77
C LEU A 83 -6.74 -5.53 -8.59
N GLU A 84 -8.05 -5.76 -8.48
CA GLU A 84 -9.05 -4.89 -9.09
C GLU A 84 -9.00 -3.48 -8.48
N LEU A 85 -8.87 -3.36 -7.16
CA LEU A 85 -8.75 -2.08 -6.46
C LEU A 85 -7.42 -1.38 -6.74
N ALA A 86 -6.36 -2.13 -7.05
CA ALA A 86 -5.06 -1.59 -7.45
C ALA A 86 -5.10 -0.87 -8.82
N ASN A 87 -6.15 -1.08 -9.62
CA ASN A 87 -6.25 -0.50 -10.95
C ASN A 87 -6.53 1.02 -10.87
N PRO A 88 -5.68 1.90 -11.43
CA PRO A 88 -5.89 3.35 -11.44
C PRO A 88 -7.18 3.80 -12.14
N GLY A 89 -7.76 2.94 -12.99
CA GLY A 89 -9.05 3.17 -13.63
C GLY A 89 -10.25 3.07 -12.68
N GLN A 90 -10.08 2.57 -11.46
CA GLN A 90 -11.14 2.52 -10.46
C GLN A 90 -11.67 3.93 -10.15
N PRO A 91 -12.99 4.14 -10.05
CA PRO A 91 -13.57 5.47 -9.92
C PRO A 91 -12.96 6.33 -8.80
N LEU A 92 -12.81 5.77 -7.59
CA LEU A 92 -12.28 6.51 -6.44
C LEU A 92 -10.79 6.83 -6.57
N LEU A 93 -9.99 5.88 -7.06
CA LEU A 93 -8.56 6.08 -7.25
C LEU A 93 -8.28 7.06 -8.40
N LYS A 94 -9.10 7.01 -9.46
CA LYS A 94 -9.10 7.99 -10.55
C LYS A 94 -9.43 9.40 -10.04
N ARG A 95 -10.41 9.53 -9.14
CA ARG A 95 -10.71 10.81 -8.49
C ARG A 95 -9.51 11.33 -7.70
N LEU A 96 -8.86 10.49 -6.90
CA LEU A 96 -7.64 10.86 -6.18
C LEU A 96 -6.56 11.38 -7.14
N LEU A 97 -6.31 10.66 -8.23
CA LEU A 97 -5.37 11.07 -9.28
C LEU A 97 -5.70 12.43 -9.90
N THR A 98 -6.98 12.74 -10.16
CA THR A 98 -7.37 13.97 -10.87
C THR A 98 -7.61 15.17 -9.95
N GLU A 99 -8.18 14.95 -8.77
CA GLU A 99 -8.60 16.00 -7.84
C GLU A 99 -7.52 16.31 -6.79
N ALA A 100 -6.69 15.33 -6.42
CA ALA A 100 -5.62 15.44 -5.43
C ALA A 100 -4.34 14.71 -5.91
N PRO A 101 -3.74 15.12 -7.04
CA PRO A 101 -2.63 14.40 -7.68
C PRO A 101 -1.40 14.26 -6.79
N GLY A 102 -1.12 15.23 -5.92
CA GLY A 102 -0.02 15.17 -4.96
C GLY A 102 -0.19 14.04 -3.96
N THR A 103 -1.39 13.93 -3.38
CA THR A 103 -1.78 12.84 -2.48
C THR A 103 -1.75 11.49 -3.20
N TYR A 104 -2.19 11.43 -4.46
CA TYR A 104 -2.07 10.19 -5.26
C TYR A 104 -0.61 9.75 -5.40
N HIS A 105 0.29 10.66 -5.81
CA HIS A 105 1.70 10.32 -5.98
C HIS A 105 2.38 9.91 -4.66
N HIS A 106 2.04 10.60 -3.56
CA HIS A 106 2.45 10.21 -2.23
C HIS A 106 1.98 8.77 -1.90
N SER A 107 0.69 8.48 -2.10
CA SER A 107 0.10 7.17 -1.81
C SER A 107 0.76 6.02 -2.57
N ILE A 108 1.15 6.24 -3.83
CA ILE A 108 1.90 5.23 -4.61
C ILE A 108 3.29 4.97 -4.02
N LEU A 109 4.00 6.01 -3.58
CA LEU A 109 5.33 5.87 -2.95
C LEU A 109 5.24 5.17 -1.60
N VAL A 110 4.25 5.52 -0.78
CA VAL A 110 3.93 4.83 0.48
C VAL A 110 3.65 3.35 0.20
N GLY A 111 2.85 3.04 -0.83
CA GLY A 111 2.56 1.67 -1.24
C GLY A 111 3.81 0.86 -1.60
N ASN A 112 4.74 1.44 -2.37
CA ASN A 112 6.00 0.78 -2.74
C ASN A 112 6.89 0.50 -1.52
N LEU A 113 6.97 1.45 -0.57
CA LEU A 113 7.74 1.27 0.66
C LEU A 113 7.12 0.18 1.53
N ALA A 114 5.82 0.29 1.76
CA ALA A 114 5.09 -0.59 2.65
C ALA A 114 5.02 -2.03 2.10
N GLU A 115 4.86 -2.22 0.78
CA GLU A 115 4.91 -3.53 0.11
C GLU A 115 6.26 -4.23 0.35
N ALA A 116 7.37 -3.55 0.11
CA ALA A 116 8.71 -4.10 0.32
C ALA A 116 8.97 -4.47 1.79
N ALA A 117 8.41 -3.68 2.72
CA ALA A 117 8.50 -3.97 4.14
C ALA A 117 7.62 -5.16 4.55
N ALA A 118 6.42 -5.30 3.96
CA ALA A 118 5.51 -6.43 4.18
C ALA A 118 6.16 -7.76 3.78
N GLU A 119 6.80 -7.81 2.60
CA GLU A 119 7.58 -8.97 2.16
C GLU A 119 8.68 -9.35 3.16
N ALA A 120 9.38 -8.36 3.72
CA ALA A 120 10.48 -8.58 4.65
C ALA A 120 10.04 -9.13 6.03
N VAL A 121 8.78 -8.91 6.41
CA VAL A 121 8.22 -9.31 7.72
C VAL A 121 7.12 -10.37 7.63
N GLN A 122 6.89 -10.92 6.43
CA GLN A 122 5.86 -11.93 6.15
C GLN A 122 4.43 -11.46 6.48
N ALA A 123 4.16 -10.17 6.23
CA ALA A 123 2.80 -9.62 6.19
C ALA A 123 2.22 -9.74 4.76
N ASP A 124 0.95 -9.40 4.54
CA ASP A 124 0.36 -9.43 3.19
C ASP A 124 0.82 -8.22 2.35
N PRO A 125 1.71 -8.41 1.35
CA PRO A 125 2.26 -7.30 0.57
C PRO A 125 1.22 -6.64 -0.34
N LEU A 126 0.28 -7.41 -0.88
CA LEU A 126 -0.73 -6.89 -1.79
C LEU A 126 -1.76 -6.05 -1.03
N LEU A 127 -2.19 -6.53 0.14
CA LEU A 127 -3.09 -5.76 1.00
C LEU A 127 -2.46 -4.45 1.43
N VAL A 128 -1.19 -4.46 1.84
CA VAL A 128 -0.46 -3.25 2.24
C VAL A 128 -0.34 -2.25 1.10
N ARG A 129 0.06 -2.72 -0.09
CA ARG A 129 0.18 -1.86 -1.27
C ARG A 129 -1.15 -1.19 -1.61
N VAL A 130 -2.22 -1.98 -1.69
CA VAL A 130 -3.55 -1.46 -2.04
C VAL A 130 -4.10 -0.58 -0.92
N GLY A 131 -3.92 -0.98 0.34
CA GLY A 131 -4.28 -0.16 1.51
C GLY A 131 -3.63 1.22 1.46
N ALA A 132 -2.34 1.28 1.12
CA ALA A 132 -1.63 2.54 0.94
C ALA A 132 -2.19 3.39 -0.21
N TYR A 133 -2.72 2.81 -1.29
CA TYR A 133 -3.35 3.61 -2.36
C TYR A 133 -4.60 4.34 -1.89
N TYR A 134 -5.27 3.82 -0.87
CA TYR A 134 -6.53 4.33 -0.36
C TYR A 134 -6.42 5.03 1.00
N HIS A 135 -5.30 4.93 1.72
CA HIS A 135 -5.19 5.39 3.11
C HIS A 135 -5.59 6.87 3.29
N ASP A 136 -5.33 7.66 2.26
CA ASP A 136 -5.41 9.11 2.27
C ASP A 136 -6.61 9.69 1.48
N ILE A 137 -7.55 8.84 1.03
CA ILE A 137 -8.66 9.27 0.16
C ILE A 137 -9.55 10.35 0.77
N GLY A 138 -9.59 10.47 2.09
CA GLY A 138 -10.36 11.54 2.75
C GLY A 138 -9.86 12.93 2.41
N LYS A 139 -8.60 13.08 2.00
CA LYS A 139 -8.04 14.35 1.50
C LYS A 139 -8.80 14.88 0.28
N LEU A 140 -9.53 14.03 -0.47
CA LEU A 140 -10.43 14.43 -1.55
C LEU A 140 -11.50 15.44 -1.11
N LYS A 141 -11.94 15.43 0.15
CA LYS A 141 -12.94 16.40 0.62
C LYS A 141 -12.39 17.83 0.61
N ARG A 142 -11.10 18.02 0.88
CA ARG A 142 -10.45 19.35 1.00
C ARG A 142 -8.99 19.34 0.50
N PRO A 143 -8.71 19.03 -0.78
CA PRO A 143 -7.35 18.79 -1.26
C PRO A 143 -6.40 19.97 -1.01
N TYR A 144 -6.92 21.19 -1.12
CA TYR A 144 -6.16 22.44 -0.98
C TYR A 144 -5.49 22.63 0.40
N PHE A 145 -6.00 21.97 1.45
CA PHE A 145 -5.40 22.04 2.79
C PHE A 145 -4.19 21.11 2.97
N PHE A 146 -3.90 20.23 2.01
CA PHE A 146 -2.79 19.30 2.10
C PHE A 146 -1.64 19.77 1.20
N ILE A 147 -0.46 19.95 1.78
CA ILE A 147 0.69 20.63 1.17
C ILE A 147 1.13 19.99 -0.15
N GLU A 148 1.02 18.66 -0.26
CA GLU A 148 1.39 17.92 -1.46
C GLU A 148 0.51 18.28 -2.68
N ASN A 149 -0.68 18.82 -2.46
CA ASN A 149 -1.59 19.27 -3.52
C ASN A 149 -1.53 20.78 -3.79
N GLN A 150 -0.71 21.53 -3.05
CA GLN A 150 -0.61 22.97 -3.20
C GLN A 150 0.34 23.33 -4.34
N ILE A 151 -0.21 23.78 -5.47
CA ILE A 151 0.56 24.26 -6.63
C ILE A 151 0.86 25.75 -6.41
N ALA A 152 1.99 26.06 -5.75
CA ALA A 152 2.57 27.41 -5.62
C ALA A 152 1.60 28.53 -5.17
N ARG A 153 0.64 28.22 -4.30
CA ARG A 153 -0.31 29.17 -3.68
C ARG A 153 0.02 29.35 -2.20
N GLU A 154 -0.45 30.45 -1.61
CA GLU A 154 -0.39 30.67 -0.16
C GLU A 154 -1.03 29.50 0.60
N ASN A 155 -0.36 29.03 1.65
CA ASN A 155 -0.85 27.93 2.47
C ASN A 155 -2.09 28.39 3.27
N PRO A 156 -3.27 27.78 3.10
CA PRO A 156 -4.49 28.18 3.82
C PRO A 156 -4.33 28.11 5.34
N HIS A 157 -3.44 27.27 5.84
CA HIS A 157 -3.14 27.12 7.26
C HIS A 157 -2.49 28.36 7.90
N ASP A 158 -1.98 29.29 7.10
CA ASP A 158 -1.41 30.54 7.60
C ASP A 158 -2.49 31.54 8.05
N LYS A 159 -3.73 31.36 7.59
CA LYS A 159 -4.85 32.27 7.82
C LYS A 159 -5.84 31.78 8.87
N ILE A 160 -5.56 30.64 9.52
CA ILE A 160 -6.47 30.01 10.48
C ILE A 160 -5.73 29.58 11.74
N ALA A 161 -6.49 29.40 12.83
CA ALA A 161 -5.93 28.95 14.11
C ALA A 161 -5.31 27.53 13.99
N PRO A 162 -4.25 27.22 14.77
CA PRO A 162 -3.65 25.88 14.79
C PRO A 162 -4.63 24.76 15.17
N SER A 163 -5.55 25.03 16.09
CA SER A 163 -6.61 24.07 16.47
C SER A 163 -7.55 23.74 15.29
N LEU A 164 -7.97 24.76 14.53
CA LEU A 164 -8.78 24.56 13.32
C LEU A 164 -8.00 23.83 12.22
N SER A 165 -6.72 24.16 12.04
CA SER A 165 -5.83 23.43 11.11
C SER A 165 -5.74 21.96 11.46
N THR A 166 -5.57 21.65 12.75
CA THR A 166 -5.49 20.29 13.26
C THR A 166 -6.80 19.54 13.03
N LEU A 167 -7.95 20.17 13.29
CA LEU A 167 -9.26 19.57 13.00
C LEU A 167 -9.45 19.24 11.52
N ILE A 168 -9.04 20.14 10.61
CA ILE A 168 -9.14 19.92 9.16
C ILE A 168 -8.24 18.76 8.73
N ILE A 169 -7.02 18.71 9.27
CA ILE A 169 -6.07 17.64 8.94
C ILE A 169 -6.59 16.32 9.48
N THR A 170 -6.94 16.23 10.76
CA THR A 170 -7.36 14.94 11.37
C THR A 170 -8.68 14.43 10.82
N SER A 171 -9.56 15.31 10.30
CA SER A 171 -10.83 14.88 9.72
C SER A 171 -10.67 13.99 8.48
N HIS A 172 -9.53 14.02 7.79
CA HIS A 172 -9.35 13.19 6.58
C HIS A 172 -9.50 11.69 6.86
N VAL A 173 -9.21 11.23 8.08
CA VAL A 173 -9.43 9.83 8.44
C VAL A 173 -10.94 9.50 8.44
N LYS A 174 -11.74 10.33 9.12
CA LYS A 174 -13.20 10.17 9.20
C LYS A 174 -13.85 10.34 7.82
N ASP A 175 -13.42 11.35 7.07
CA ASP A 175 -13.85 11.60 5.68
C ASP A 175 -13.47 10.43 4.75
N GLY A 176 -12.29 9.84 4.95
CA GLY A 176 -11.80 8.69 4.19
C GLY A 176 -12.62 7.44 4.45
N LEU A 177 -13.02 7.19 5.70
CA LEU A 177 -13.92 6.08 6.05
C LEU A 177 -15.32 6.25 5.47
N GLU A 178 -15.86 7.47 5.40
CA GLU A 178 -17.12 7.75 4.73
C GLU A 178 -17.05 7.37 3.25
N LEU A 179 -16.02 7.87 2.55
CA LEU A 179 -15.79 7.53 1.14
C LEU A 179 -15.55 6.02 0.96
N ALA A 180 -14.79 5.38 1.84
CA ALA A 180 -14.52 3.96 1.77
C ALA A 180 -15.82 3.13 1.86
N ARG A 181 -16.77 3.53 2.71
CA ARG A 181 -18.09 2.88 2.82
C ARG A 181 -18.96 3.15 1.59
N GLU A 182 -18.99 4.39 1.11
CA GLU A 182 -19.73 4.78 -0.10
C GLU A 182 -19.29 3.94 -1.32
N TYR A 183 -17.98 3.77 -1.49
CA TYR A 183 -17.39 3.00 -2.58
C TYR A 183 -17.24 1.50 -2.27
N LYS A 184 -17.79 1.03 -1.14
CA LYS A 184 -17.77 -0.37 -0.71
C LYS A 184 -16.36 -0.99 -0.72
N LEU A 185 -15.39 -0.24 -0.22
CA LEU A 185 -14.05 -0.75 0.00
C LEU A 185 -14.10 -1.84 1.08
N PRO A 186 -13.25 -2.87 1.00
CA PRO A 186 -13.29 -3.95 1.97
C PRO A 186 -12.89 -3.52 3.38
N PRO A 187 -13.32 -4.23 4.43
CA PRO A 187 -13.04 -3.89 5.83
C PRO A 187 -11.55 -3.72 6.15
N GLU A 188 -10.67 -4.51 5.53
CA GLU A 188 -9.23 -4.47 5.73
C GLU A 188 -8.62 -3.16 5.22
N ILE A 189 -9.10 -2.65 4.08
CA ILE A 189 -8.70 -1.34 3.55
C ILE A 189 -9.26 -0.22 4.41
N GLN A 190 -10.51 -0.33 4.87
CA GLN A 190 -11.09 0.61 5.83
C GLN A 190 -10.29 0.66 7.13
N GLY A 191 -9.82 -0.50 7.63
CA GLY A 191 -8.97 -0.58 8.81
C GLY A 191 -7.65 0.17 8.64
N ILE A 192 -7.00 0.05 7.48
CA ILE A 192 -5.77 0.80 7.17
C ILE A 192 -6.06 2.31 7.14
N ILE A 193 -7.16 2.75 6.51
CA ILE A 193 -7.58 4.16 6.52
C ILE A 193 -7.79 4.66 7.96
N GLU A 194 -8.49 3.90 8.81
CA GLU A 194 -8.73 4.29 10.20
C GLU A 194 -7.42 4.43 11.00
N GLN A 195 -6.47 3.53 10.79
CA GLN A 195 -5.36 3.29 11.71
C GLN A 195 -4.01 3.89 11.28
N HIS A 196 -3.84 4.32 10.03
CA HIS A 196 -2.53 4.69 9.49
C HIS A 196 -1.86 5.88 10.23
N HIS A 197 -2.61 6.71 10.94
CA HIS A 197 -2.05 7.72 11.85
C HIS A 197 -2.14 7.36 13.34
N GLY A 198 -2.91 6.35 13.71
CA GLY A 198 -3.13 5.97 15.11
C GLY A 198 -3.58 7.15 15.96
N THR A 199 -2.89 7.40 17.06
CA THR A 199 -3.12 8.56 17.95
C THR A 199 -1.97 9.57 17.89
N SER A 200 -1.29 9.63 16.74
CA SER A 200 -0.09 10.45 16.57
C SER A 200 -0.39 11.93 16.83
N LEU A 201 0.61 12.66 17.31
CA LEU A 201 0.53 14.11 17.47
C LEU A 201 0.71 14.83 16.13
N VAL A 202 -0.16 15.80 15.85
CA VAL A 202 0.00 16.77 14.75
C VAL A 202 0.99 17.85 15.18
N ALA A 203 2.26 17.45 15.25
CA ALA A 203 3.33 18.18 15.96
C ALA A 203 3.53 19.62 15.49
N TYR A 204 3.43 19.90 14.18
CA TYR A 204 3.62 21.25 13.64
C TYR A 204 2.61 22.25 14.21
N PHE A 205 1.32 21.90 14.22
CA PHE A 205 0.27 22.79 14.72
C PHE A 205 0.24 22.84 16.24
N TYR A 206 0.62 21.75 16.92
CA TYR A 206 0.82 21.76 18.37
C TYR A 206 1.94 22.75 18.77
N GLN A 207 3.09 22.69 18.09
CA GLN A 207 4.18 23.64 18.33
C GLN A 207 3.75 25.09 18.05
N LYS A 208 3.08 25.33 16.90
CA LYS A 208 2.55 26.65 16.55
C LYS A 208 1.55 27.17 17.59
N ALA A 209 0.79 26.30 18.24
CA ALA A 209 -0.12 26.66 19.33
C ALA A 209 0.63 27.03 20.62
N LEU A 210 1.70 26.30 20.96
CA LEU A 210 2.56 26.61 22.12
C LEU A 210 3.31 27.94 21.98
N GLU A 211 3.54 28.41 20.75
CA GLU A 211 4.15 29.71 20.48
C GLU A 211 3.16 30.88 20.62
N SER A 212 1.88 30.61 20.89
CA SER A 212 0.86 31.65 21.11
C SER A 212 0.86 32.20 22.54
N GLU A 213 0.28 33.39 22.74
CA GLU A 213 0.14 34.05 24.05
C GLU A 213 -0.67 33.27 25.10
N ARG A 214 -1.28 32.13 24.72
CA ARG A 214 -2.10 31.26 25.59
C ARG A 214 -1.55 29.85 25.68
N SER A 215 -0.23 29.69 25.61
CA SER A 215 0.45 28.38 25.64
C SER A 215 0.05 27.51 26.84
N GLU A 216 -0.30 28.13 27.96
CA GLU A 216 -0.67 27.47 29.23
C GLU A 216 -2.00 26.69 29.15
N LEU A 217 -2.82 26.94 28.13
CA LEU A 217 -4.10 26.26 27.90
C LEU A 217 -4.00 25.15 26.84
N VAL A 218 -2.87 25.04 26.15
CA VAL A 218 -2.68 24.11 25.03
C VAL A 218 -2.35 22.72 25.57
N THR A 219 -3.14 21.72 25.19
CA THR A 219 -2.90 20.31 25.59
C THR A 219 -2.59 19.46 24.36
N GLU A 220 -1.71 18.46 24.50
CA GLU A 220 -1.42 17.52 23.39
C GLU A 220 -2.67 16.80 22.87
N ALA A 221 -3.63 16.52 23.75
CA ALA A 221 -4.84 15.78 23.42
C ALA A 221 -5.66 16.47 22.32
N GLU A 222 -5.68 17.81 22.28
CA GLU A 222 -6.36 18.59 21.24
C GLU A 222 -5.70 18.48 19.87
N PHE A 223 -4.44 18.04 19.83
CA PHE A 223 -3.62 17.97 18.62
C PHE A 223 -3.28 16.55 18.19
N ARG A 224 -3.87 15.53 18.84
CA ARG A 224 -3.68 14.13 18.46
C ARG A 224 -4.82 13.64 17.58
N TYR A 225 -4.53 12.63 16.75
CA TYR A 225 -5.57 11.90 16.05
C TYR A 225 -6.48 11.15 17.04
N ASP A 226 -7.78 11.21 16.79
CA ASP A 226 -8.83 10.46 17.50
C ASP A 226 -9.18 9.21 16.68
N SER A 227 -8.22 8.29 16.61
CA SER A 227 -8.32 7.03 15.86
C SER A 227 -7.68 5.88 16.63
N LYS A 228 -7.93 4.65 16.19
CA LYS A 228 -7.30 3.46 16.77
C LYS A 228 -5.85 3.36 16.35
N LYS A 229 -4.98 2.95 17.27
CA LYS A 229 -3.62 2.51 16.91
C LYS A 229 -3.69 1.32 15.92
N PRO A 230 -2.66 1.09 15.12
CA PRO A 230 -2.51 -0.12 14.31
C PRO A 230 -2.85 -1.39 15.09
N GLN A 231 -3.83 -2.14 14.58
CA GLN A 231 -4.26 -3.44 15.11
C GLN A 231 -3.66 -4.62 14.32
N SER A 232 -2.96 -4.32 13.22
CA SER A 232 -2.31 -5.32 12.37
C SER A 232 -0.93 -4.85 11.92
N LYS A 233 -0.10 -5.80 11.48
CA LYS A 233 1.20 -5.48 10.87
C LYS A 233 1.01 -4.61 9.65
N GLU A 234 0.02 -4.90 8.82
CA GLU A 234 -0.25 -4.20 7.58
C GLU A 234 -0.58 -2.72 7.81
N ALA A 235 -1.43 -2.40 8.79
CA ALA A 235 -1.74 -1.02 9.15
C ALA A 235 -0.51 -0.29 9.71
N ALA A 236 0.29 -0.96 10.54
CA ALA A 236 1.53 -0.41 11.08
C ALA A 236 2.58 -0.14 9.97
N LEU A 237 2.67 -1.02 8.97
CA LEU A 237 3.58 -0.83 7.83
C LEU A 237 3.20 0.40 7.00
N VAL A 238 1.89 0.62 6.76
CA VAL A 238 1.40 1.83 6.07
C VAL A 238 1.70 3.08 6.90
N MET A 239 1.45 3.06 8.21
CA MET A 239 1.81 4.15 9.13
C MET A 239 3.29 4.52 9.06
N LEU A 240 4.17 3.51 9.13
CA LEU A 240 5.62 3.73 9.11
C LEU A 240 6.08 4.24 7.74
N ALA A 241 5.53 3.70 6.65
CA ALA A 241 5.85 4.13 5.29
C ALA A 241 5.41 5.56 5.02
N ASP A 242 4.19 5.94 5.43
CA ASP A 242 3.65 7.30 5.33
C ASP A 242 4.57 8.31 6.04
N GLY A 243 4.87 8.06 7.32
CA GLY A 243 5.75 8.94 8.09
C GLY A 243 7.15 9.08 7.50
N VAL A 244 7.71 8.00 6.95
CA VAL A 244 9.04 8.01 6.32
C VAL A 244 9.02 8.75 4.98
N GLU A 245 8.01 8.51 4.13
CA GLU A 245 7.86 9.19 2.84
C GLU A 245 7.72 10.71 3.05
N ALA A 246 6.82 11.12 3.94
CA ALA A 246 6.56 12.52 4.26
C ALA A 246 7.82 13.22 4.80
N ALA A 247 8.57 12.57 5.68
CA ALA A 247 9.80 13.12 6.23
C ALA A 247 10.88 13.30 5.16
N ILE A 248 10.99 12.39 4.20
CA ILE A 248 12.02 12.43 3.16
C ILE A 248 11.77 13.51 2.13
N ARG A 249 10.51 13.87 1.85
CA ARG A 249 10.17 15.00 0.96
C ARG A 249 10.79 16.32 1.40
N SER A 250 11.05 16.46 2.71
CA SER A 250 11.68 17.65 3.30
C SER A 250 13.23 17.62 3.25
N LEU A 251 13.85 16.50 2.89
CA LEU A 251 15.31 16.38 2.80
C LEU A 251 15.85 17.06 1.54
N GLN A 252 16.68 18.09 1.72
CA GLN A 252 17.35 18.77 0.59
C GLN A 252 18.34 17.86 -0.17
N LYS A 253 19.00 16.91 0.51
CA LYS A 253 20.00 16.01 -0.07
C LYS A 253 19.85 14.59 0.51
N PRO A 254 19.15 13.68 -0.19
CA PRO A 254 18.89 12.32 0.29
C PRO A 254 20.09 11.39 0.03
N THR A 255 21.15 11.50 0.83
CA THR A 255 22.27 10.53 0.78
C THR A 255 21.88 9.22 1.49
N PRO A 256 22.45 8.06 1.11
CA PRO A 256 22.10 6.77 1.72
C PRO A 256 22.15 6.77 3.26
N GLY A 257 23.20 7.33 3.86
CA GLY A 257 23.32 7.40 5.33
C GLY A 257 22.30 8.33 5.99
N ARG A 258 21.87 9.40 5.30
CA ARG A 258 20.82 10.30 5.79
C ARG A 258 19.44 9.65 5.70
N LEU A 259 19.18 8.93 4.61
CA LEU A 259 17.95 8.14 4.45
C LEU A 259 17.84 7.11 5.57
N GLU A 260 18.89 6.33 5.83
CA GLU A 260 18.88 5.35 6.92
C GLU A 260 18.64 6.00 8.29
N SER A 261 19.39 7.06 8.59
CA SER A 261 19.26 7.76 9.89
C SER A 261 17.86 8.32 10.09
N LEU A 262 17.27 8.93 9.05
CA LEU A 262 15.92 9.48 9.11
C LEU A 262 14.87 8.37 9.25
N THR A 263 14.95 7.31 8.44
CA THR A 263 14.02 6.17 8.53
C THR A 263 14.02 5.57 9.93
N ARG A 264 15.20 5.31 10.50
CA ARG A 264 15.31 4.75 11.86
C ARG A 264 14.77 5.71 12.92
N LYS A 265 14.98 7.02 12.74
CA LYS A 265 14.44 8.04 13.63
C LYS A 265 12.91 7.99 13.65
N ILE A 266 12.25 8.02 12.49
CA ILE A 266 10.78 7.98 12.39
C ILE A 266 10.21 6.70 13.03
N ILE A 267 10.79 5.53 12.74
CA ILE A 267 10.36 4.25 13.35
C ILE A 267 10.49 4.31 14.87
N LYS A 268 11.61 4.86 15.38
CA LYS A 268 11.83 5.01 16.82
C LYS A 268 10.83 5.97 17.46
N GLU A 269 10.49 7.08 16.80
CA GLU A 269 9.49 8.04 17.29
C GLU A 269 8.12 7.38 17.43
N LYS A 270 7.66 6.61 16.43
CA LYS A 270 6.39 5.87 16.51
C LYS A 270 6.38 4.83 17.61
N LEU A 271 7.50 4.12 17.80
CA LEU A 271 7.66 3.16 18.89
C LEU A 271 7.62 3.86 20.27
N GLN A 272 8.28 5.00 20.43
CA GLN A 272 8.32 5.75 21.68
C GLN A 272 6.98 6.42 22.03
N ASP A 273 6.21 6.82 21.02
CA ASP A 273 4.83 7.33 21.18
C ASP A 273 3.80 6.20 21.40
N GLY A 274 4.25 4.94 21.51
CA GLY A 274 3.40 3.78 21.77
C GLY A 274 2.45 3.42 20.61
N GLN A 275 2.69 3.93 19.40
CA GLN A 275 1.80 3.69 18.25
C GLN A 275 1.77 2.22 17.82
N LEU A 276 2.80 1.44 18.17
CA LEU A 276 2.95 0.04 17.73
C LEU A 276 2.53 -0.98 18.81
N ASP A 277 2.02 -0.51 19.95
CA ASP A 277 1.72 -1.35 21.13
C ASP A 277 0.60 -2.38 20.89
N GLU A 278 -0.25 -2.14 19.91
CA GLU A 278 -1.47 -2.93 19.64
C GLU A 278 -1.35 -3.76 18.35
N CYS A 279 -0.13 -3.94 17.84
CA CYS A 279 0.15 -4.77 16.66
C CYS A 279 1.32 -5.73 16.89
N ASP A 280 1.33 -6.85 16.17
CA ASP A 280 2.32 -7.93 16.36
C ASP A 280 3.68 -7.68 15.67
N LEU A 281 4.17 -6.45 15.64
CA LEU A 281 5.51 -6.14 15.12
C LEU A 281 6.59 -6.35 16.20
N THR A 282 7.61 -7.14 15.87
CA THR A 282 8.75 -7.36 16.77
C THR A 282 9.87 -6.34 16.54
N PHE A 283 10.77 -6.15 17.50
CA PHE A 283 11.99 -5.33 17.30
C PHE A 283 12.85 -5.82 16.11
N LYS A 284 12.82 -7.13 15.83
CA LYS A 284 13.49 -7.71 14.66
C LYS A 284 12.83 -7.25 13.37
N ASP A 285 11.50 -7.17 13.35
CA ASP A 285 10.73 -6.68 12.21
C ASP A 285 11.03 -5.20 11.96
N LEU A 286 11.10 -4.36 12.99
CA LEU A 286 11.45 -2.93 12.83
C LEU A 286 12.79 -2.71 12.12
N ASN A 287 13.79 -3.56 12.40
CA ASN A 287 15.07 -3.52 11.70
C ASN A 287 14.96 -3.95 10.23
N ARG A 288 14.14 -4.96 9.93
CA ARG A 288 13.88 -5.42 8.56
C ARG A 288 13.11 -4.38 7.75
N ILE A 289 12.12 -3.74 8.37
CA ILE A 289 11.33 -2.64 7.80
C ILE A 289 12.25 -1.47 7.43
N ALA A 290 13.12 -1.03 8.37
CA ALA A 290 14.08 0.04 8.11
C ALA A 290 14.98 -0.29 6.91
N ALA A 291 15.51 -1.51 6.85
CA ALA A 291 16.38 -1.95 5.75
C ALA A 291 15.63 -2.02 4.40
N ALA A 292 14.35 -2.45 4.41
CA ALA A 292 13.51 -2.48 3.22
C ALA A 292 13.22 -1.07 2.69
N PHE A 293 12.83 -0.14 3.56
CA PHE A 293 12.60 1.25 3.20
C PHE A 293 13.85 1.90 2.61
N VAL A 294 15.01 1.77 3.27
CA VAL A 294 16.28 2.34 2.78
C VAL A 294 16.65 1.82 1.39
N ARG A 295 16.39 0.54 1.11
CA ARG A 295 16.63 -0.06 -0.21
C ARG A 295 15.75 0.57 -1.29
N VAL A 296 14.44 0.67 -1.03
CA VAL A 296 13.48 1.27 -1.97
C VAL A 296 13.79 2.75 -2.21
N LEU A 297 14.03 3.50 -1.13
CA LEU A 297 14.40 4.91 -1.19
C LEU A 297 15.71 5.14 -1.92
N GLY A 298 16.72 4.29 -1.70
CA GLY A 298 17.98 4.33 -2.43
C GLY A 298 17.76 4.17 -3.94
N GLY A 299 16.87 3.25 -4.35
CA GLY A 299 16.48 3.10 -5.75
C GLY A 299 15.78 4.32 -6.35
N ILE A 300 14.90 4.98 -5.59
CA ILE A 300 14.15 6.17 -6.02
C ILE A 300 15.05 7.41 -6.13
N PHE A 301 15.93 7.60 -5.16
CA PHE A 301 16.77 8.80 -5.02
C PHE A 301 18.19 8.63 -5.56
N HIS A 302 18.53 7.49 -6.20
CA HIS A 302 19.77 7.39 -6.95
C HIS A 302 19.78 8.43 -8.07
N SER A 303 20.74 9.35 -8.00
CA SER A 303 21.05 10.28 -9.07
C SER A 303 21.29 9.47 -10.35
N ARG A 304 20.40 9.61 -11.34
CA ARG A 304 20.83 9.40 -12.74
C ARG A 304 22.06 10.27 -12.90
N ILE A 305 23.20 9.67 -13.25
CA ILE A 305 24.41 10.40 -13.57
C ILE A 305 24.00 11.48 -14.57
N GLU A 306 24.06 12.75 -14.17
CA GLU A 306 23.81 13.85 -15.08
C GLU A 306 24.85 13.74 -16.19
N TYR A 307 24.39 13.57 -17.43
CA TYR A 307 25.29 13.62 -18.57
C TYR A 307 25.92 15.02 -18.56
N PRO A 308 27.25 15.12 -18.60
CA PRO A 308 27.91 16.41 -18.60
C PRO A 308 27.35 17.24 -19.75
N GLU A 309 26.93 18.48 -19.44
CA GLU A 309 26.38 19.37 -20.46
C GLU A 309 27.38 19.52 -21.62
N PRO A 310 26.93 19.50 -22.89
CA PRO A 310 27.81 19.68 -24.04
C PRO A 310 28.66 20.96 -23.96
N ALA A 311 28.14 22.00 -23.28
CA ALA A 311 28.85 23.25 -23.00
C ALA A 311 30.03 23.03 -22.03
N LEU A 312 29.85 22.22 -20.98
CA LEU A 312 30.90 21.87 -20.03
C LEU A 312 31.99 21.03 -20.70
N ILE A 313 31.62 20.10 -21.59
CA ILE A 313 32.56 19.31 -22.40
C ILE A 313 33.37 20.24 -23.32
N SER A 314 32.69 21.14 -24.03
CA SER A 314 33.33 22.09 -24.96
C SER A 314 34.28 23.07 -24.26
N GLU A 315 33.92 23.53 -23.05
CA GLU A 315 34.76 24.40 -22.22
C GLU A 315 36.01 23.66 -21.71
N LEU A 316 35.87 22.40 -21.29
CA LEU A 316 36.98 21.56 -20.86
C LEU A 316 37.94 21.24 -22.03
N GLU A 317 37.41 20.99 -23.22
CA GLU A 317 38.22 20.80 -24.44
C GLU A 317 38.95 22.08 -24.86
N ARG A 318 38.31 23.26 -24.74
CA ARG A 318 38.95 24.57 -24.98
C ARG A 318 40.06 24.87 -23.98
N ARG A 319 39.89 24.51 -22.70
CA ARG A 319 40.94 24.68 -21.69
C ARG A 319 42.13 23.76 -21.93
N ARG A 320 41.87 22.52 -22.35
CA ARG A 320 42.91 21.56 -22.72
C ARG A 320 43.72 22.01 -23.94
N SER A 321 43.06 22.56 -24.97
CA SER A 321 43.77 23.07 -26.15
C SER A 321 44.60 24.33 -25.86
N ARG A 322 44.13 25.24 -24.99
CA ARG A 322 44.92 26.41 -24.54
C ARG A 322 46.13 26.04 -23.68
N GLY A 323 45.99 25.03 -22.81
CA GLY A 323 47.11 24.54 -21.99
C GLY A 323 48.21 23.84 -22.82
N ALA A 324 47.86 23.25 -23.95
CA ALA A 324 48.84 22.63 -24.86
C ALA A 324 49.64 23.67 -25.69
N VAL A 325 49.06 24.84 -25.97
CA VAL A 325 49.71 25.93 -26.71
C VAL A 325 50.64 26.76 -25.83
N ALA A 326 50.40 26.83 -24.52
CA ALA A 326 51.25 27.56 -23.58
C ALA A 326 52.55 26.81 -23.18
N ASN A 327 52.71 25.55 -23.61
CA ASN A 327 53.86 24.69 -23.30
C ASN A 327 54.72 24.37 -24.55
N GLN A 328 54.56 25.15 -25.63
CA GLN A 328 55.48 25.20 -26.79
C GLN A 328 56.12 26.59 -26.84
#